data_AF-A0A947IZP5-F1
#
_entry.id   AF-A0A947IZP5-F1
#
_cell.length_a   1.000
_cell.length_b   1.000
_cell.length_c   1.000
_cell.angle_alpha   90.00
_cell.angle_beta   90.00
_cell.angle_gamma   90.00
#
_symmetry.space_group_name_H-M   'P 1'
#
loop_
_entity.id
_entity.type
_entity.pdbx_description
1 polymer ?
#
loop_
_entity_poly.entity_id
_entity_poly.type
_entity_poly.pdbx_seq_one_letter_code
_entity_poly.pdbx_strand_id
1 'polypeptide(L)'
;ISKVREIYQVTLKKLQVKDWLGSQDKTHKEIWSLRIVANGFLQKMVRMIMGFLIEIGQEKKTLEQWRQVLAGKKLKQAKLVAPPQGLCLTKIKYKENI
;
A
#
# COMPACT_ATOMS: atom_id res chain seq x y z
N ILE A 1 -4.66 -18.19 -14.95
CA ILE A 1 -4.42 -17.69 -13.56
C ILE A 1 -5.58 -16.77 -13.17
N SER A 2 -6.31 -17.08 -12.10
CA SER A 2 -7.41 -16.23 -11.61
C SER A 2 -6.93 -14.81 -11.30
N LYS A 3 -7.76 -13.79 -11.56
CA LYS A 3 -7.48 -12.38 -11.22
C LYS A 3 -7.93 -12.02 -9.80
N VAL A 4 -8.49 -12.96 -9.04
CA VAL A 4 -8.90 -12.76 -7.66
C VAL A 4 -7.72 -13.02 -6.72
N ARG A 5 -7.53 -12.15 -5.72
CA ARG A 5 -6.56 -12.31 -4.63
C ARG A 5 -7.27 -12.10 -3.31
N GLU A 6 -6.91 -12.91 -2.33
CA GLU A 6 -7.47 -12.81 -0.98
C GLU A 6 -6.48 -12.07 -0.10
N ILE A 7 -6.93 -10.96 0.47
CA ILE A 7 -6.16 -10.17 1.42
C ILE A 7 -6.57 -10.62 2.82
N TYR A 8 -5.62 -11.18 3.56
CA TYR A 8 -5.82 -11.67 4.92
C TYR A 8 -5.73 -10.55 5.96
N GLN A 9 -4.88 -9.56 5.72
CA GLN A 9 -4.67 -8.46 6.66
C GLN A 9 -4.21 -7.20 5.95
N VAL A 10 -4.74 -6.06 6.39
CA VAL A 10 -4.27 -4.72 6.03
C VAL A 10 -4.02 -3.94 7.31
N THR A 11 -2.91 -3.22 7.38
CA THR A 11 -2.60 -2.37 8.54
C THR A 11 -1.93 -1.09 8.06
N LEU A 12 -2.46 0.05 8.49
CA LEU A 12 -1.86 1.37 8.29
C LEU A 12 -1.35 1.86 9.64
N LYS A 13 -0.06 2.24 9.72
CA LYS A 13 0.53 2.76 10.95
C LYS A 13 1.50 3.89 10.67
N LYS A 14 1.52 4.89 11.56
CA LYS A 14 2.57 5.90 11.61
C LYS A 14 3.86 5.23 12.13
N LEU A 15 4.95 5.37 11.39
CA LEU A 15 6.26 4.92 11.80
C LEU A 15 6.89 5.97 12.70
N GLN A 16 7.26 5.55 13.90
CA GLN A 16 8.13 6.33 14.78
C GLN A 16 9.56 6.05 14.33
N VAL A 17 10.11 6.97 13.53
CA VAL A 17 11.55 6.93 13.24
C VAL A 17 12.23 7.46 14.49
N LYS A 18 12.69 6.55 15.36
CA LYS A 18 13.62 6.96 16.42
C LYS A 18 14.90 7.40 15.72
N ASP A 19 15.36 8.60 16.05
CA ASP A 19 16.51 9.30 15.49
C ASP A 19 17.78 8.43 15.55
N TRP A 20 17.95 7.51 14.59
CA TRP A 20 19.14 6.66 14.51
C TRP A 20 20.30 7.35 13.79
N LEU A 21 20.06 8.54 13.25
CA LEU A 21 21.11 9.44 12.78
C LEU A 21 21.02 10.67 13.67
N GLY A 22 22.10 11.01 14.38
CA GLY A 22 22.25 12.26 15.14
C GLY A 22 22.25 13.50 14.26
N SER A 23 21.27 13.59 13.35
CA SER A 23 21.03 14.68 12.44
C SER A 23 20.18 15.72 13.17
N GLN A 24 20.74 16.92 13.31
CA GLN A 24 20.09 18.12 13.84
C GLN A 24 19.04 18.69 12.86
N ASP A 25 18.36 17.85 12.09
CA ASP A 25 17.31 18.29 11.17
C ASP A 25 15.93 18.05 11.81
N LYS A 26 15.36 19.12 12.37
CA LYS A 26 14.06 19.13 13.06
C LYS A 26 12.86 18.90 12.13
N THR A 27 13.07 18.58 10.86
CA THR A 27 11.99 18.23 9.94
C THR A 27 11.59 16.76 10.12
N HIS A 28 10.89 16.46 11.23
CA HIS A 28 10.24 15.17 11.44
C HIS A 28 9.19 14.93 10.34
N LYS A 29 9.61 14.41 9.18
CA LYS A 29 8.67 13.96 8.16
C LYS A 29 7.91 12.78 8.73
N GLU A 30 6.60 12.98 8.94
CA GLU A 30 5.73 11.89 9.35
C GLU A 30 5.74 10.79 8.30
N ILE A 31 6.22 9.60 8.69
CA ILE A 31 6.25 8.45 7.80
C ILE A 31 5.06 7.55 8.13
N TRP A 32 4.28 7.19 7.12
CA TRP A 32 3.20 6.23 7.22
C TRP A 32 3.59 4.94 6.49
N SER A 33 3.25 3.79 7.07
CA SER A 33 3.50 2.48 6.48
C SER A 33 2.20 1.70 6.33
N LEU A 34 2.02 1.15 5.12
CA LEU A 34 0.95 0.23 4.78
C LEU A 34 1.50 -1.18 4.68
N ARG A 35 0.97 -2.09 5.50
CA ARG A 35 1.27 -3.53 5.44
C ARG A 35 0.06 -4.26 4.88
N ILE A 36 0.28 -5.09 3.86
CA ILE A 36 -0.74 -5.96 3.27
C ILE A 36 -0.22 -7.39 3.29
N VAL A 37 -1.05 -8.32 3.77
CA VAL A 37 -0.78 -9.76 3.78
C VAL A 37 -1.86 -10.44 2.94
N ALA A 38 -1.48 -11.28 1.99
CA ALA A 38 -2.40 -11.87 1.02
C ALA A 38 -1.90 -13.23 0.52
N ASN A 39 -2.76 -13.99 -0.16
CA ASN A 39 -2.38 -15.23 -0.86
C ASN A 39 -1.46 -14.98 -2.08
N GLY A 40 -1.44 -13.75 -2.58
CA GLY A 40 -0.59 -13.29 -3.65
C GLY A 40 -1.00 -11.89 -4.09
N PHE A 41 -0.24 -11.32 -5.01
CA PHE A 41 -0.50 -9.97 -5.53
C PHE A 41 -0.48 -9.98 -7.06
N LEU A 42 -1.36 -9.19 -7.68
CA LEU A 42 -1.24 -8.87 -9.10
C LEU A 42 -0.14 -7.83 -9.33
N GLN A 43 0.34 -7.74 -10.57
CA GLN A 43 1.32 -6.71 -10.95
C GLN A 43 0.78 -5.32 -10.56
N LYS A 44 1.63 -4.53 -9.89
CA LYS A 44 1.31 -3.17 -9.38
C LYS A 44 0.19 -3.09 -8.33
N MET A 45 -0.45 -4.20 -7.92
CA MET A 45 -1.62 -4.19 -7.02
C MET A 45 -1.41 -3.37 -5.75
N VAL A 46 -0.36 -3.67 -4.98
CA VAL A 46 -0.05 -2.96 -3.72
C VAL A 46 0.24 -1.48 -3.96
N ARG A 47 0.92 -1.14 -5.05
CA ARG A 47 1.25 0.25 -5.41
C ARG A 47 0.02 1.05 -5.85
N MET A 48 -0.94 0.41 -6.52
CA MET A 48 -2.23 1.02 -6.86
C MET A 48 -3.08 1.26 -5.61
N ILE A 49 -3.09 0.31 -4.67
CA ILE A 49 -3.78 0.47 -3.38
C ILE A 49 -3.19 1.69 -2.64
N MET A 50 -1.86 1.76 -2.50
CA MET A 50 -1.19 2.88 -1.85
C MET A 50 -1.47 4.22 -2.54
N GLY A 51 -1.38 4.29 -3.87
CA GLY A 51 -1.64 5.54 -4.59
C GLY A 51 -3.08 6.02 -4.44
N PHE A 52 -4.05 5.11 -4.40
CA PHE A 52 -5.44 5.49 -4.14
C PHE A 52 -5.64 6.01 -2.72
N LEU A 53 -5.05 5.35 -1.71
CA LEU A 53 -5.12 5.82 -0.32
C LEU A 53 -4.52 7.22 -0.17
N ILE A 54 -3.43 7.52 -0.88
CA ILE A 54 -2.85 8.87 -0.95
C ILE A 54 -3.83 9.86 -1.57
N GLU A 55 -4.49 9.51 -2.69
CA GLU A 55 -5.47 10.40 -3.32
C GLU A 55 -6.71 10.64 -2.43
N ILE A 56 -7.18 9.64 -1.68
CA ILE A 56 -8.25 9.82 -0.68
C ILE A 56 -7.78 10.75 0.44
N GLY A 57 -6.58 10.50 1.00
CA GLY A 57 -6.03 11.34 2.07
C GLY A 57 -5.72 12.78 1.65
N GLN A 58 -5.66 13.04 0.33
CA GLN A 58 -5.54 14.37 -0.26
C GLN A 58 -6.88 14.92 -0.78
N GLU A 59 -8.00 14.25 -0.48
CA GLU A 59 -9.36 14.62 -0.90
C GLU A 59 -9.57 14.70 -2.43
N LYS A 60 -8.66 14.12 -3.22
CA LYS A 60 -8.75 14.05 -4.69
C LYS A 60 -9.67 12.93 -5.18
N LYS A 61 -9.93 11.95 -4.30
CA LYS A 61 -10.79 10.79 -4.56
C LYS A 61 -11.69 10.49 -3.37
N THR A 62 -12.82 9.87 -3.66
CA THR A 62 -13.79 9.45 -2.64
C THR A 62 -13.69 7.96 -2.36
N LEU A 63 -14.19 7.56 -1.18
CA LEU A 63 -14.38 6.15 -0.82
C LEU A 63 -15.31 5.42 -1.78
N GLU A 64 -16.24 6.13 -2.43
CA GLU A 64 -17.14 5.51 -3.41
C GLU A 64 -16.38 5.15 -4.69
N GLN A 65 -15.47 6.01 -5.15
CA GLN A 65 -14.58 5.67 -6.26
C GLN A 65 -13.67 4.49 -5.92
N TRP A 66 -13.25 4.34 -4.66
CA TRP A 66 -12.49 3.18 -4.20
C TRP A 66 -13.30 1.89 -4.33
N ARG A 67 -14.55 1.89 -3.84
CA ARG A 67 -15.46 0.74 -3.96
C ARG A 67 -15.67 0.33 -5.42
N GLN A 68 -15.80 1.29 -6.31
CA GLN A 68 -15.92 1.03 -7.75
C GLN A 68 -14.68 0.35 -8.33
N VAL A 69 -13.47 0.75 -7.93
CA VAL A 69 -12.22 0.10 -8.35
C VAL A 69 -12.15 -1.34 -7.83
N LEU A 70 -12.50 -1.56 -6.57
CA LEU A 70 -12.54 -2.91 -5.99
C LEU A 70 -13.58 -3.81 -6.68
N ALA A 71 -14.70 -3.25 -7.12
CA ALA A 71 -15.71 -3.94 -7.93
C ALA A 71 -15.28 -4.18 -9.39
N GLY A 72 -14.05 -3.81 -9.77
CA GLY A 72 -13.50 -4.07 -11.10
C GLY A 72 -13.84 -3.02 -12.16
N LYS A 73 -14.39 -1.86 -11.79
CA LYS A 73 -14.59 -0.76 -12.74
C LYS A 73 -13.25 -0.12 -13.10
N LYS A 74 -13.00 0.08 -14.40
CA LYS A 74 -11.80 0.74 -14.92
C LYS A 74 -11.89 2.26 -14.73
N LEU A 75 -11.33 2.79 -13.65
CA LEU A 75 -11.00 4.22 -13.58
C LEU A 75 -9.73 4.51 -14.41
N LYS A 76 -9.48 5.76 -14.82
CA LYS A 76 -8.20 6.15 -15.45
C LYS A 76 -7.04 5.85 -14.48
N GLN A 77 -6.38 4.70 -14.67
CA GLN A 77 -5.37 4.12 -13.76
C GLN A 77 -4.01 4.82 -13.78
N ALA A 78 -3.72 5.61 -14.82
CA ALA A 78 -2.35 6.05 -15.11
C ALA A 78 -1.71 6.94 -14.02
N LYS A 79 -2.49 7.63 -13.18
CA LYS A 79 -1.98 8.49 -12.09
C LYS A 79 -1.96 7.83 -10.70
N LEU A 80 -2.52 6.63 -10.56
CA LEU A 80 -2.79 6.00 -9.26
C LEU A 80 -1.67 5.08 -8.75
N VAL A 81 -0.56 4.93 -9.49
CA VAL A 81 0.50 3.97 -9.11
C VAL A 81 1.55 4.69 -8.29
N ALA A 82 1.61 4.38 -6.99
CA ALA A 82 2.65 4.92 -6.10
C ALA A 82 4.07 4.58 -6.62
N PRO A 83 5.09 5.41 -6.34
CA PRO A 83 6.47 5.12 -6.72
C PRO A 83 6.99 3.77 -6.18
N PRO A 84 7.93 3.09 -6.87
CA PRO A 84 8.39 1.76 -6.47
C PRO A 84 9.27 1.74 -5.21
N GLN A 85 10.01 2.81 -4.93
CA GLN A 85 11.03 2.85 -3.87
C GLN A 85 10.50 2.63 -2.44
N GLY A 86 9.19 2.77 -2.22
CA GLY A 86 8.56 2.54 -0.92
C GLY A 86 8.00 1.12 -0.72
N LEU A 87 8.04 0.25 -1.74
CA LEU A 87 7.51 -1.11 -1.64
C LEU A 87 8.62 -2.10 -1.31
N CYS A 88 8.45 -2.85 -0.22
CA CYS A 88 9.37 -3.92 0.17
C CYS A 88 8.60 -5.20 0.55
N LEU A 89 9.12 -6.35 0.15
CA LEU A 89 8.63 -7.66 0.58
C LEU A 89 9.23 -7.97 1.97
N THR A 90 8.37 -8.13 2.97
CA THR A 90 8.82 -8.28 4.37
C THR A 90 8.80 -9.72 4.90
N LYS A 91 7.89 -10.56 4.40
CA LYS A 91 7.75 -11.95 4.87
C LYS A 91 7.05 -12.80 3.82
N ILE A 92 7.53 -14.02 3.61
CA ILE A 92 6.83 -15.09 2.91
C ILE A 92 6.48 -16.17 3.96
N LYS A 93 5.26 -16.69 3.94
CA LYS A 93 4.85 -17.84 4.77
C LYS A 93 4.84 -19.09 3.88
N TYR A 94 5.68 -20.05 4.24
CA TYR A 94 5.66 -21.39 3.66
C TYR A 94 4.81 -22.31 4.54
N LYS A 95 4.30 -23.40 3.98
CA LYS A 95 3.67 -24.46 4.79
C LYS A 95 4.75 -25.15 5.62
N GLU A 96 4.39 -25.65 6.80
CA GLU A 96 5.33 -26.27 7.75
C GLU A 96 6.01 -27.56 7.22
N ASN A 97 5.52 -28.12 6.11
CA ASN A 97 6.01 -29.38 5.52
C ASN A 97 6.60 -29.17 4.11
N ILE A 98 7.44 -28.15 3.93
CA ILE A 98 8.28 -28.01 2.73
C ILE A 98 9.72 -28.32 3.13
#